data_AF-A0A1X1YEW6-F1
#
_entry.id   AF-A0A1X1YEW6-F1
#
_cell.length_a   1.000
_cell.length_b   1.000
_cell.length_c   1.000
_cell.angle_alpha   90.00
_cell.angle_beta   90.00
_cell.angle_gamma   90.00
#
_symmetry.space_group_name_H-M   'P 1'
#
loop_
_entity.id
_entity.type
_entity.pdbx_description
1 polymer ?
#
loop_
_entity_poly.entity_id
_entity_poly.type
_entity_poly.pdbx_seq_one_letter_code
_entity_poly.pdbx_strand_id
1 'polypeptide(L)' 'MFIIRLLDGEEVHANDGDTLSINQETGVLTVSRVDGFEEVTTYFSPSAWASVTHRVKGAGLKKASA' A
#
# COMPACT_ATOMS: atom_id res chain seq x y z
N MET A 1 -11.09 -6.51 6.15
CA MET A 1 -10.07 -7.16 7.00
C MET A 1 -9.51 -8.38 6.28
N PHE A 2 -8.21 -8.42 6.00
CA PHE A 2 -7.51 -9.52 5.33
C PHE A 2 -6.13 -9.74 5.97
N ILE A 3 -5.53 -10.92 5.76
CA ILE A 3 -4.16 -11.24 6.17
C ILE A 3 -3.44 -11.75 4.93
N ILE A 4 -2.27 -11.17 4.64
CA ILE A 4 -1.37 -11.67 3.60
C ILE A 4 -0.32 -12.52 4.29
N ARG A 5 -0.21 -13.78 3.89
CA ARG A 5 0.83 -14.68 4.39
C ARG A 5 1.93 -14.78 3.34
N LEU A 6 3.13 -14.36 3.73
CA LEU A 6 4.31 -14.48 2.88
C LEU A 6 4.94 -15.86 3.03
N LEU A 7 5.75 -16.25 2.05
CA LEU A 7 6.33 -17.60 1.98
C LEU A 7 7.40 -17.84 3.08
N ASP A 8 8.00 -16.78 3.59
CA ASP A 8 8.91 -16.79 4.73
C ASP A 8 8.19 -16.89 6.10
N GLY A 9 6.86 -16.86 6.09
CA GLY A 9 6.02 -16.99 7.28
C GLY A 9 5.63 -15.66 7.93
N GLU A 10 6.10 -14.51 7.42
CA GLU A 10 5.63 -13.20 7.84
C GLU A 10 4.15 -12.99 7.46
N GLU A 11 3.39 -12.42 8.40
CA GLU A 11 1.97 -12.09 8.22
C GLU A 11 1.82 -10.57 8.14
N VAL A 12 1.25 -10.08 7.04
CA VAL A 12 0.86 -8.67 6.91
C VAL A 12 -0.62 -8.55 7.24
N HIS A 13 -0.91 -7.83 8.31
CA HIS A 13 -2.27 -7.60 8.78
C HIS A 13 -2.83 -6.30 8.19
N ALA A 14 -4.00 -6.39 7.58
CA ALA A 14 -4.74 -5.21 7.14
C ALA A 14 -5.24 -4.39 8.33
N ASN A 15 -5.08 -3.08 8.26
CA ASN A 15 -5.75 -2.13 9.14
C ASN A 15 -7.15 -1.80 8.61
N ASP A 16 -7.94 -1.14 9.45
CA ASP A 16 -9.24 -0.60 9.04
C ASP A 16 -9.05 0.48 7.96
N GLY A 17 -9.78 0.39 6.86
CA GLY A 17 -9.62 1.27 5.69
C GLY A 17 -8.59 0.81 4.65
N ASP A 18 -7.80 -0.23 4.92
CA ASP A 18 -6.88 -0.78 3.92
C ASP A 18 -7.64 -1.42 2.74
N THR A 19 -7.19 -1.12 1.53
CA THR A 19 -7.74 -1.70 0.29
C THR A 19 -6.73 -2.64 -0.34
N LEU A 20 -7.19 -3.84 -0.71
CA LEU A 20 -6.39 -4.86 -1.40
C LEU A 20 -6.87 -5.03 -2.84
N SER A 21 -5.93 -5.05 -3.78
CA SER A 21 -6.20 -5.40 -5.17
C SER A 21 -5.13 -6.35 -5.70
N ILE A 22 -5.51 -7.26 -6.59
CA ILE A 22 -4.59 -8.22 -7.23
C ILE A 22 -4.66 -8.01 -8.73
N ASN A 23 -3.51 -7.78 -9.35
CA ASN A 23 -3.38 -7.85 -10.79
C ASN A 23 -3.32 -9.34 -11.20
N GLN A 24 -4.39 -9.83 -11.83
CA GLN A 24 -4.53 -11.23 -12.24
C GLN A 24 -3.54 -11.64 -13.34
N GLU A 25 -3.03 -10.69 -14.13
CA GLU A 25 -2.09 -10.96 -15.23
C GLU A 25 -0.66 -11.13 -14.72
N THR A 26 -0.26 -10.32 -13.73
CA THR A 26 1.11 -10.31 -13.20
C THR A 26 1.25 -11.02 -11.85
N GLY A 27 0.13 -11.30 -11.17
CA GLY A 27 0.11 -11.81 -9.80
C GLY A 27 0.54 -10.79 -8.75
N VAL A 28 0.74 -9.52 -9.12
CA VAL A 28 1.14 -8.46 -8.19
C VAL A 28 -0.04 -8.07 -7.30
N LEU A 29 0.18 -8.12 -6.00
CA LEU A 29 -0.79 -7.74 -4.97
C LEU A 29 -0.45 -6.34 -4.47
N THR A 30 -1.46 -5.47 -4.44
CA THR A 30 -1.32 -4.06 -4.07
C THR A 30 -2.15 -3.81 -2.81
N VAL A 31 -1.51 -3.25 -1.78
CA VAL A 31 -2.18 -2.78 -0.57
C VAL A 31 -2.08 -1.27 -0.52
N SER A 32 -3.22 -0.60 -0.47
CA SER A 32 -3.31 0.84 -0.29
C SER A 32 -3.87 1.16 1.08
N ARG A 33 -3.10 1.92 1.86
CA ARG A 33 -3.48 2.45 3.17
C ARG A 33 -3.62 3.95 3.08
N VAL A 34 -4.76 4.47 3.53
CA VAL A 34 -5.01 5.91 3.64
C VAL A 34 -5.11 6.27 5.11
N ASP A 35 -4.16 7.07 5.60
CA ASP A 35 -4.16 7.62 6.95
C ASP A 35 -4.17 9.16 6.88
N GLY A 36 -5.37 9.74 7.00
CA GLY A 36 -5.56 11.18 6.82
C GLY A 36 -5.19 11.67 5.42
N PHE A 37 -4.05 12.35 5.29
CA PHE A 37 -3.52 12.85 4.01
C PHE A 37 -2.40 11.98 3.44
N GLU A 38 -1.96 10.96 4.18
CA GLU A 38 -0.91 10.04 3.75
C GLU A 38 -1.53 8.81 3.08
N GLU A 39 -1.07 8.50 1.87
CA GLU A 39 -1.45 7.30 1.13
C GLU A 39 -0.19 6.44 0.94
N VAL A 40 -0.16 5.26 1.56
CA VAL A 40 0.94 4.31 1.40
C VAL A 40 0.46 3.18 0.51
N THR A 41 1.14 2.99 -0.62
CA THR A 41 0.87 1.87 -1.53
C THR A 41 2.03 0.87 -1.51
N THR A 42 1.76 -0.33 -1.05
CA THR A 42 2.73 -1.41 -1.00
C THR A 42 2.44 -2.41 -2.11
N TYR A 43 3.47 -2.76 -2.89
CA TYR A 43 3.37 -3.74 -3.96
C TYR A 43 4.12 -5.01 -3.56
N PHE A 44 3.41 -6.14 -3.59
CA PHE A 44 3.94 -7.47 -3.35
C PHE A 44 3.96 -8.20 -4.69
N SER A 45 5.16 -8.45 -5.22
CA SER A 45 5.32 -9.18 -6.47
C SER A 45 5.79 -10.61 -6.20
N PRO A 46 5.33 -11.62 -6.97
CA PRO A 46 5.83 -12.99 -6.82
C PRO A 46 7.35 -13.13 -7.00
N SER A 47 7.97 -12.23 -7.77
CA SER A 47 9.39 -12.24 -8.14
C SER A 47 10.30 -11.42 -7.21
N ALA A 48 9.73 -10.52 -6.42
CA ALA A 48 10.42 -9.67 -5.45
C ALA A 48 9.43 -9.37 -4.31
N TRP A 49 9.52 -10.13 -3.23
CA TRP A 49 8.47 -10.25 -2.21
C TRP A 49 8.13 -8.98 -1.42
N ALA A 50 8.87 -7.88 -1.57
CA ALA A 50 8.42 -6.57 -1.13
C ALA A 50 9.10 -5.45 -1.92
N SER A 51 8.33 -4.67 -2.68
CA SER A 51 8.76 -3.34 -3.12
C SER A 51 7.81 -2.33 -2.50
N VAL A 52 8.22 -1.76 -1.37
CA VAL A 52 7.46 -0.71 -0.69
C VAL A 52 7.62 0.57 -1.49
N THR A 53 6.55 1.04 -2.12
CA THR A 53 6.54 2.33 -2.81
C THR A 53 5.81 3.34 -1.93
N HIS A 54 6.51 3.96 -0.98
CA HIS A 54 5.93 5.09 -0.25
C HIS A 54 5.59 6.21 -1.25
N ARG A 55 4.30 6.49 -1.43
CA ARG A 55 3.83 7.64 -2.21
C ARG A 55 3.26 8.70 -1.28
N VAL A 56 4.14 9.53 -0.71
CA VAL A 56 3.68 10.72 0.02
C VAL A 56 2.96 11.64 -0.96
N LYS A 57 1.63 11.64 -0.94
CA LYS A 57 0.84 12.65 -1.64
C LYS A 57 1.01 13.93 -0.84
N GLY A 58 2.01 14.72 -1.24
CA GLY A 58 2.41 15.93 -0.55
C GLY A 58 1.18 16.76 -0.16
N ALA A 59 1.14 17.17 1.10
CA ALA A 59 0.19 18.15 1.58
C ALA A 59 0.21 19.34 0.61
N GLY A 60 -0.81 19.45 -0.23
CA GLY A 60 -1.15 20.68 -0.92
C GLY A 60 -1.70 21.68 0.11
N LEU A 61 -0.90 22.08 1.09
CA LEU A 61 -1.23 23.16 2.00
C LEU A 61 -0.45 24.42 1.62
N LYS A 62 -1.20 25.32 0.98
CA LYS A 62 -1.10 26.78 0.92
C LYS A 62 0.11 27.43 0.22
N LYS A 63 -0.19 28.09 -0.92
CA LYS A 63 0.11 29.53 -1.00
C LYS A 63 -1.14 30.29 -0.59
N ALA A 64 -1.14 30.81 0.64
CA ALA A 64 -1.95 31.97 0.95
C ALA A 64 -1.26 33.15 0.26
N SER A 65 -1.89 33.71 -0.76
CA SER A 65 -1.50 35.02 -1.27
C SER A 65 -2.09 36.07 -0.34
N ALA A 66 -1.21 36.91 0.19
CA ALA A 66 -1.52 38.10 0.98
C ALA A 66 -2.23 39.17 0.14
#